data_AF-A0A2G9MC28-F1
#
_entry.id   AF-A0A2G9MC28-F1
#
_cell.length_a   1.000
_cell.length_b   1.000
_cell.length_c   1.000
_cell.angle_alpha   90.00
_cell.angle_beta   90.00
_cell.angle_gamma   90.00
#
_symmetry.space_group_name_H-M   'P 1'
#
loop_
_entity.id
_entity.type
_entity.pdbx_description
1 polymer ?
#
loop_
_entity_poly.entity_id
_entity_poly.type
_entity_poly.pdbx_seq_one_letter_code
_entity_poly.pdbx_strand_id
1 'polypeptide(L)'
;MIKKTFKKDVADESRAEGEIRFSPGIPAEVKEIVARAGSRGELTQVMCLILDGRDKSKAIRRNVKGPVQVGDILMLLETEIEAQRLGGGKRGRK
;
A
#
# COMPACT_ATOMS: atom_id res chain seq x y z
N MET A 1 -33.60 12.26 17.61
CA MET A 1 -32.20 12.75 17.58
C MET A 1 -31.59 12.39 16.24
N ILE A 2 -30.73 13.26 15.73
CA ILE A 2 -30.46 13.52 14.32
C ILE A 2 -29.02 13.08 13.96
N LYS A 3 -28.84 12.67 12.68
CA LYS A 3 -27.57 12.50 11.89
C LYS A 3 -26.78 11.21 12.18
N LYS A 4 -26.24 10.45 11.21
CA LYS A 4 -26.02 10.67 9.77
C LYS A 4 -25.64 9.31 9.16
N THR A 5 -26.35 8.86 8.14
CA THR A 5 -25.95 7.74 7.28
C THR A 5 -24.87 8.25 6.32
N PHE A 6 -23.63 7.82 6.49
CA PHE A 6 -22.53 8.15 5.59
C PHE A 6 -22.58 7.23 4.37
N LYS A 7 -23.35 7.65 3.37
CA LYS A 7 -23.29 7.11 2.01
C LYS A 7 -22.40 8.07 1.22
N LYS A 8 -21.23 7.60 0.76
CA LYS A 8 -20.37 8.37 -0.15
C LYS A 8 -20.21 7.57 -1.43
N ASP A 9 -21.25 7.64 -2.25
CA ASP A 9 -21.20 7.26 -3.65
C ASP A 9 -20.34 8.33 -4.36
N VAL A 10 -19.16 7.97 -4.84
CA VAL A 10 -18.34 8.86 -5.67
C VAL A 10 -18.70 8.56 -7.13
N ALA A 11 -19.59 9.40 -7.66
CA ALA A 11 -19.85 9.52 -9.08
C ALA A 11 -18.66 10.24 -9.73
N ASP A 12 -18.08 9.62 -10.75
CA ASP A 12 -17.02 10.19 -11.58
C ASP A 12 -17.63 10.54 -12.95
N GLU A 13 -17.88 11.84 -13.17
CA GLU A 13 -18.18 12.40 -14.49
C GLU A 13 -17.49 13.76 -14.63
N SER A 14 -16.49 13.84 -15.52
CA SER A 14 -16.49 14.76 -16.68
C SER A 14 -15.20 14.57 -17.47
N ARG A 15 -15.32 14.00 -18.68
CA ARG A 15 -14.25 13.71 -19.63
C ARG A 15 -13.65 15.00 -20.20
N ALA A 16 -12.34 15.20 -20.05
CA ALA A 16 -11.55 16.14 -20.84
C ALA A 16 -10.45 15.41 -21.64
N GLU A 17 -10.46 15.63 -22.96
CA GLU A 17 -9.50 15.02 -23.89
C GLU A 17 -8.09 15.57 -23.63
N GLY A 18 -7.19 14.69 -23.18
CA GLY A 18 -5.86 15.02 -22.65
C GLY A 18 -5.58 14.46 -21.25
N GLU A 19 -6.57 13.81 -20.62
CA GLU A 19 -6.48 13.25 -19.27
C GLU A 19 -5.49 12.09 -19.13
N ILE A 20 -4.47 12.30 -18.30
CA ILE A 20 -3.69 11.20 -17.73
C ILE A 20 -4.66 10.35 -16.88
N ARG A 21 -5.00 9.16 -17.36
CA ARG A 21 -5.82 8.19 -16.62
C ARG A 21 -5.02 7.65 -15.44
N PHE A 22 -5.20 8.24 -14.27
CA PHE A 22 -4.68 7.67 -13.03
C PHE A 22 -5.58 6.50 -12.63
N SER A 23 -4.99 5.31 -12.49
CA SER A 23 -5.71 4.18 -11.91
C SER A 23 -6.09 4.53 -10.47
N PRO A 24 -7.32 4.27 -10.01
CA PRO A 24 -7.73 4.59 -8.66
C PRO A 24 -6.86 3.80 -7.67
N GLY A 25 -6.02 4.50 -6.91
CA GLY A 25 -5.18 3.90 -5.90
C GLY A 25 -6.02 3.37 -4.73
N ILE A 26 -5.65 2.21 -4.22
CA ILE A 26 -6.30 1.56 -3.09
C ILE A 26 -5.62 2.00 -1.79
N PRO A 27 -6.37 2.57 -0.83
CA PRO A 27 -5.80 2.98 0.46
C PRO A 27 -5.44 1.76 1.32
N ALA A 28 -4.26 1.80 1.93
CA ALA A 28 -3.77 0.77 2.85
C ALA A 28 -3.08 1.41 4.06
N GLU A 29 -3.34 0.91 5.25
CA GLU A 29 -2.77 1.40 6.51
C GLU A 29 -1.51 0.61 6.88
N VAL A 30 -0.43 1.28 7.27
CA VAL A 30 0.80 0.64 7.74
C VAL A 30 0.58 0.08 9.14
N LYS A 31 0.63 -1.24 9.27
CA LYS A 31 0.43 -1.93 10.55
C LYS A 31 1.75 -2.22 11.27
N GLU A 32 2.79 -2.58 10.52
CA GLU A 32 4.09 -2.93 11.08
C GLU A 32 5.22 -2.54 10.14
N ILE A 33 6.36 -2.15 10.71
CA ILE A 33 7.61 -1.94 9.97
C ILE A 33 8.46 -3.20 10.13
N VAL A 34 8.67 -3.93 9.04
CA VAL A 34 9.35 -5.24 9.06
C VAL A 34 10.85 -5.07 9.22
N ALA A 35 11.46 -4.26 8.36
CA ALA A 35 12.91 -4.06 8.35
C ALA A 35 13.31 -2.85 7.51
N ARG A 36 14.50 -2.31 7.77
CA ARG A 36 15.17 -1.38 6.88
C ARG A 36 16.06 -2.17 5.92
N ALA A 37 15.81 -2.02 4.62
CA ALA A 37 16.42 -2.75 3.53
C ALA A 37 17.30 -1.86 2.64
N GLY A 38 18.20 -2.51 1.90
CA GLY A 38 19.19 -1.85 1.03
C GLY A 38 20.46 -1.47 1.79
N SER A 39 21.61 -1.55 1.11
CA SER A 39 22.93 -1.29 1.69
C SER A 39 23.10 0.13 2.26
N ARG A 40 22.33 1.09 1.76
CA ARG A 40 22.31 2.50 2.22
C ARG A 40 21.13 2.83 3.14
N GLY A 41 20.26 1.85 3.46
CA GLY A 41 19.09 2.07 4.32
C GLY A 41 18.06 3.04 3.72
N GLU A 42 17.97 3.13 2.41
CA GLU A 42 17.01 4.01 1.71
C GLU A 42 15.60 3.40 1.63
N LEU A 43 15.50 2.07 1.80
CA LEU A 43 14.27 1.32 1.64
C LEU A 43 13.80 0.81 3.00
N THR A 44 12.51 0.93 3.27
CA THR A 44 11.88 0.35 4.46
C THR A 44 10.83 -0.63 3.98
N GLN A 45 10.94 -1.89 4.39
CA GLN A 45 9.90 -2.88 4.16
C GLN A 45 8.83 -2.72 5.23
N VAL A 46 7.60 -2.45 4.81
CA VAL A 46 6.43 -2.29 5.67
C VAL A 46 5.41 -3.37 5.37
N MET A 47 4.63 -3.71 6.38
CA MET A 47 3.43 -4.53 6.25
C MET A 47 2.21 -3.61 6.38
N CYS A 48 1.48 -3.47 5.29
CA CYS A 48 0.29 -2.63 5.21
C CYS A 48 -0.98 -3.47 5.04
N LEU A 49 -2.06 -3.02 5.66
CA LEU A 49 -3.39 -3.62 5.64
C LEU A 49 -4.27 -2.83 4.67
N ILE A 50 -4.86 -3.50 3.68
CA ILE A 50 -5.77 -2.85 2.74
C ILE A 50 -7.07 -2.44 3.45
N LEU A 51 -7.47 -1.17 3.29
CA LEU A 51 -8.69 -0.62 3.87
C LEU A 51 -9.91 -0.77 2.95
N ASP A 52 -9.71 -0.67 1.64
CA ASP A 52 -10.78 -0.63 0.64
C ASP A 52 -10.50 -1.53 -0.58
N GLY A 53 -11.53 -1.84 -1.38
CA GLY A 53 -11.43 -2.63 -2.60
C GLY A 53 -11.61 -4.15 -2.41
N ARG A 54 -11.19 -4.92 -3.42
CA ARG A 54 -11.42 -6.38 -3.52
C ARG A 54 -10.69 -7.19 -2.45
N ASP A 55 -9.49 -6.76 -2.07
CA ASP A 55 -8.58 -7.44 -1.13
C ASP A 55 -8.69 -6.88 0.30
N LYS A 56 -9.87 -6.42 0.72
CA LYS A 56 -10.06 -5.78 2.02
C LYS A 56 -9.53 -6.66 3.17
N SER A 57 -8.80 -6.04 4.10
CA SER A 57 -8.15 -6.71 5.24
C SER A 57 -6.99 -7.67 4.92
N LYS A 58 -6.51 -7.70 3.67
CA LYS A 58 -5.27 -8.43 3.33
C LYS A 58 -4.05 -7.62 3.80
N ALA A 59 -3.13 -8.30 4.46
CA ALA A 59 -1.84 -7.73 4.84
C ALA A 59 -0.80 -8.02 3.75
N ILE A 60 -0.23 -6.96 3.19
CA ILE A 60 0.73 -7.05 2.09
C ILE A 60 2.03 -6.37 2.51
N ARG A 61 3.15 -6.92 2.02
CA ARG A 61 4.46 -6.30 2.21
C ARG A 61 4.78 -5.36 1.06
N ARG A 62 5.20 -4.14 1.40
CA ARG A 62 5.62 -3.11 0.44
C ARG A 62 6.94 -2.50 0.83
N ASN A 63 7.64 -2.03 -0.19
CA ASN A 63 8.85 -1.26 -0.03
C ASN A 63 8.49 0.21 -0.13
N VAL A 64 8.79 0.97 0.91
CA VAL A 64 8.61 2.41 0.98
C VAL A 64 9.97 3.06 1.00
N LYS A 65 10.11 4.16 0.27
CA LYS A 65 11.32 4.99 0.31
C LYS A 65 11.14 6.07 1.37
N GLY A 66 12.10 6.18 2.28
CA GLY A 66 12.09 7.21 3.33
C GLY A 66 11.50 6.75 4.68
N PRO A 67 11.34 7.69 5.63
CA PRO A 67 10.77 7.41 6.94
C PRO A 67 9.27 7.14 6.83
N VAL A 68 8.79 6.18 7.60
CA VAL A 68 7.39 5.76 7.66
C VAL A 68 7.09 5.33 9.08
N GLN A 69 5.85 5.56 9.54
CA GLN A 69 5.39 5.22 10.88
C GLN A 69 4.18 4.28 10.80
N VAL A 70 3.91 3.60 11.92
CA VAL A 70 2.70 2.78 12.07
C VAL A 70 1.49 3.70 12.12
N GLY A 71 0.44 3.37 11.37
CA GLY A 71 -0.77 4.17 11.20
C GLY A 71 -0.76 5.08 9.95
N ASP A 72 0.36 5.16 9.22
CA ASP A 72 0.41 5.90 7.96
C ASP A 72 -0.48 5.24 6.89
N ILE A 73 -1.09 6.05 6.02
CA ILE A 73 -1.90 5.56 4.90
C ILE A 73 -1.10 5.66 3.60
N LEU A 74 -0.93 4.52 2.93
CA LEU A 74 -0.30 4.39 1.63
C LEU A 74 -1.35 4.15 0.55
N MET A 75 -1.21 4.84 -0.57
CA MET A 75 -2.02 4.60 -1.76
C MET A 75 -1.30 3.56 -2.63
N LEU A 76 -1.86 2.35 -2.73
CA LEU A 76 -1.33 1.25 -3.53
C LEU A 76 -1.99 1.26 -4.90
N LEU A 77 -1.18 1.36 -5.96
CA LEU A 77 -1.68 1.22 -7.33
C LEU A 77 -2.06 -0.23 -7.65
N GLU A 78 -1.35 -1.19 -7.06
CA GLU A 78 -1.52 -2.62 -7.32
C GLU A 78 -1.47 -3.40 -6.00
N THR A 79 -2.54 -4.11 -5.66
CA THR A 79 -2.64 -4.91 -4.42
C THR A 79 -2.15 -6.34 -4.58
N GLU A 80 -1.91 -6.79 -5.81
CA GLU A 80 -1.55 -8.19 -6.09
C GLU A 80 -0.06 -8.48 -5.86
N ILE A 81 0.84 -7.50 -6.07
CA ILE A 81 2.29 -7.73 -6.09
C ILE A 81 2.97 -7.51 -4.74
N GLU A 82 3.36 -8.55 -4.01
CA GLU A 82 4.10 -8.35 -2.75
C GLU A 82 5.61 -8.14 -2.93
N ALA A 83 6.21 -7.34 -2.05
CA ALA A 83 7.66 -7.28 -1.94
C ALA A 83 8.25 -8.63 -1.49
N GLN A 84 9.36 -9.05 -2.10
CA GLN A 84 10.06 -10.28 -1.76
C GLN A 84 10.48 -10.28 -0.27
N ARG A 85 10.49 -11.46 0.37
CA ARG A 85 11.00 -11.59 1.74
C ARG A 85 12.50 -11.32 1.76
N LEU A 86 12.95 -10.50 2.70
CA LEU A 86 14.38 -10.37 3.01
C LEU A 86 14.89 -11.68 3.64
N GLY A 87 16.05 -12.18 3.21
CA GLY A 87 16.72 -13.33 3.83
C GLY A 87 16.57 -14.70 3.16
N GLY A 88 15.91 -14.79 1.99
CA GLY A 88 15.70 -16.06 1.26
C GLY A 88 16.85 -16.52 0.35
N GLY A 89 18.07 -15.99 0.51
CA GLY A 89 19.21 -16.42 -0.28
C GLY A 89 19.62 -17.83 0.15
N LYS A 90 19.51 -18.81 -0.75
CA LYS A 90 20.12 -20.14 -0.60
C LYS A 90 21.59 -19.91 -0.23
N ARG A 91 21.93 -20.07 1.05
CA ARG A 91 23.31 -20.25 1.48
C ARG A 91 23.80 -21.43 0.67
N GLY A 92 24.69 -21.17 -0.29
CA GLY A 92 25.37 -22.21 -1.04
C GLY A 92 25.92 -23.20 -0.03
N ARG A 93 25.37 -24.41 -0.03
CA ARG A 93 26.04 -25.57 0.54
C ARG A 93 27.38 -25.65 -0.18
N LYS A 94 28.44 -25.31 0.54
CA LYS A 94 29.80 -25.58 0.12
C LYS A 94 30.05 -27.08 0.25
#